data_AF-A0A1Y1MWN8-F1
#
_entry.id   AF-A0A1Y1MWN8-F1
#
_cell.length_a   1.000
_cell.length_b   1.000
_cell.length_c   1.000
_cell.angle_alpha   90.00
_cell.angle_beta   90.00
_cell.angle_gamma   90.00
#
_symmetry.space_group_name_H-M   'P 1'
#
loop_
_entity.id
_entity.type
_entity.pdbx_description
1 polymer ?
#
loop_
_entity_poly.entity_id
_entity_poly.type
_entity_poly.pdbx_seq_one_letter_code
_entity_poly.pdbx_strand_id
1 'polypeptide(L)'
;YRLYSAFLKAIMACQSCFNTLLSFSDLCYRERDLISFLQDHLVLPGPIACPRCEKDCYLAREDTRLRFRCQRQVKVPKTRKTKKCSFSVTAKKGTFFEGCHLDVPTVCRFVACWLLVHHPKKRFIMEELQVSSRTFVDWSSFCREVCMHYLTSRS
;
A
#
# COMPACT_ATOMS: atom_id res chain seq x y z
N TYR A 1 -1.91 -18.07 -0.76
CA TYR A 1 -1.13 -18.57 -1.91
C TYR A 1 -1.00 -17.60 -3.10
N ARG A 2 -2.06 -16.92 -3.58
CA ARG A 2 -1.92 -15.93 -4.70
C ARG A 2 -1.35 -14.55 -4.31
N LEU A 3 -1.44 -14.15 -3.04
CA LEU A 3 -0.89 -12.87 -2.54
C LEU A 3 0.66 -12.88 -2.47
N TYR A 4 1.26 -14.05 -2.27
CA TYR A 4 2.71 -14.23 -2.12
C TYR A 4 3.48 -14.09 -3.45
N SER A 5 2.85 -14.45 -4.58
CA SER A 5 3.46 -14.28 -5.90
C SER A 5 3.60 -12.81 -6.32
N ALA A 6 2.70 -11.93 -5.86
CA ALA A 6 2.77 -10.51 -6.20
C ALA A 6 3.93 -9.83 -5.44
N PHE A 7 4.10 -10.14 -4.15
CA PHE A 7 5.19 -9.60 -3.33
C PHE A 7 6.58 -10.08 -3.81
N LEU A 8 6.72 -11.35 -4.19
CA LEU A 8 7.98 -11.88 -4.73
C LEU A 8 8.31 -11.35 -6.14
N LYS A 9 7.30 -11.14 -7.00
CA LYS A 9 7.50 -10.51 -8.32
C LYS A 9 7.87 -9.03 -8.21
N ALA A 10 7.36 -8.32 -7.21
CA ALA A 10 7.69 -6.92 -6.94
C ALA A 10 9.16 -6.72 -6.58
N ILE A 11 9.69 -7.60 -5.73
CA ILE A 11 11.09 -7.55 -5.30
C ILE A 11 12.04 -7.85 -6.47
N MET A 12 11.60 -8.62 -7.48
CA MET A 12 12.41 -8.96 -8.66
C MET A 12 12.33 -7.95 -9.82
N ALA A 13 11.43 -6.96 -9.76
CA ALA A 13 11.22 -6.02 -10.87
C ALA A 13 11.83 -4.61 -10.67
N CYS A 14 12.09 -4.14 -9.44
CA CYS A 14 12.93 -2.93 -9.27
C CYS A 14 14.40 -3.32 -9.22
N GLN A 15 15.14 -2.96 -10.28
CA GLN A 15 16.53 -3.36 -10.43
C GLN A 15 17.49 -2.67 -9.45
N SER A 16 17.10 -1.56 -8.82
CA SER A 16 17.75 -0.96 -7.64
C SER A 16 17.20 0.44 -7.43
N CYS A 17 16.18 0.58 -6.59
CA CYS A 17 15.66 1.87 -6.21
C CYS A 17 16.53 2.42 -5.08
N PHE A 18 17.54 3.26 -5.38
CA PHE A 18 18.36 3.88 -4.33
C PHE A 18 17.62 5.08 -3.73
N ASN A 19 16.91 4.83 -2.63
CA ASN A 19 16.19 5.88 -1.91
C ASN A 19 16.91 6.20 -0.59
N THR A 20 17.37 7.43 -0.46
CA THR A 20 17.79 7.97 0.84
C THR A 20 16.58 8.23 1.72
N LEU A 21 16.80 8.37 3.04
CA LEU A 21 15.72 8.69 3.97
C LEU A 21 15.01 9.99 3.59
N LEU A 22 15.77 11.03 3.21
CA LEU A 22 15.22 12.33 2.84
C LEU A 22 14.45 12.27 1.52
N SER A 23 15.00 11.66 0.48
CA SER A 23 14.32 11.53 -0.82
C SER A 23 13.04 10.72 -0.72
N PHE A 24 13.04 9.66 0.10
CA PHE A 24 11.84 8.86 0.32
C PHE A 24 10.81 9.57 1.20
N SER A 25 11.26 10.32 2.21
CA SER A 25 10.37 11.14 3.03
C SER A 25 9.65 12.19 2.18
N ASP A 26 10.39 12.87 1.29
CA ASP A 26 9.82 13.84 0.35
C ASP A 26 8.80 13.19 -0.61
N LEU A 27 9.10 12.00 -1.14
CA LEU A 27 8.14 11.18 -1.89
C LEU A 27 6.87 10.91 -1.06
N CYS A 28 7.00 10.60 0.23
CA CYS A 28 5.86 10.32 1.10
C CYS A 28 4.96 11.54 1.36
N TYR A 29 5.48 12.76 1.24
CA TYR A 29 4.64 13.97 1.29
C TYR A 29 3.89 14.21 -0.02
N ARG A 30 4.38 13.67 -1.13
CA ARG A 30 3.74 13.74 -2.44
C ARG A 30 2.85 12.52 -2.67
N GLU A 31 1.65 12.51 -2.08
CA GLU A 31 0.73 11.36 -2.05
C GLU A 31 0.54 10.68 -3.43
N ARG A 32 0.43 11.47 -4.51
CA ARG A 32 0.28 10.94 -5.88
C ARG A 32 1.50 10.15 -6.35
N ASP A 33 2.69 10.70 -6.13
CA ASP A 33 3.96 10.09 -6.52
C ASP A 33 4.18 8.82 -5.69
N LEU A 34 3.82 8.86 -4.39
CA LEU A 34 3.87 7.71 -3.50
C LEU A 34 2.96 6.57 -3.97
N ILE A 35 1.70 6.84 -4.32
CA ILE A 35 0.79 5.76 -4.78
C ILE A 35 1.31 5.13 -6.07
N SER A 36 1.77 5.94 -7.03
CA SER A 36 2.33 5.43 -8.28
C SER A 36 3.57 4.56 -8.02
N PHE A 37 4.49 5.05 -7.18
CA PHE A 37 5.66 4.30 -6.71
C PHE A 37 5.25 2.95 -6.08
N LEU A 38 4.28 2.94 -5.18
CA LEU A 38 3.81 1.70 -4.55
C LEU A 38 3.14 0.73 -5.54
N GLN A 39 2.49 1.24 -6.58
CA GLN A 39 1.91 0.42 -7.65
C GLN A 39 2.98 -0.18 -8.57
N ASP A 40 3.96 0.62 -8.96
CA ASP A 40 5.10 0.18 -9.78
C ASP A 40 5.94 -0.89 -9.07
N HIS A 41 6.01 -0.81 -7.74
CA HIS A 41 6.65 -1.81 -6.88
C HIS A 41 5.70 -2.91 -6.38
N LEU A 42 4.50 -3.05 -6.94
CA LEU A 42 3.44 -4.01 -6.58
C LEU A 42 3.16 -4.14 -5.07
N VAL A 43 3.49 -3.11 -4.29
CA VAL A 43 3.10 -2.98 -2.88
C VAL A 43 1.62 -2.64 -2.80
N LEU A 44 1.13 -1.84 -3.75
CA LEU A 44 -0.29 -1.64 -4.02
C LEU A 44 -0.65 -2.21 -5.40
N PRO A 45 -1.89 -2.66 -5.60
CA PRO A 45 -2.36 -3.08 -6.91
C PRO A 45 -2.47 -1.88 -7.86
N GLY A 46 -2.11 -2.11 -9.12
CA GLY A 46 -2.45 -1.22 -10.23
C GLY A 46 -3.96 -1.21 -10.54
N PRO A 47 -4.36 -0.89 -11.78
CA PRO A 47 -5.76 -0.97 -12.19
C PRO A 47 -6.35 -2.37 -11.97
N ILE A 48 -7.61 -2.46 -11.53
CA ILE A 48 -8.30 -3.73 -11.32
C ILE A 48 -9.57 -3.84 -12.16
N ALA A 49 -9.86 -5.01 -12.71
CA ALA A 49 -11.09 -5.24 -13.45
C ALA A 49 -12.30 -5.27 -12.49
N CYS A 50 -13.37 -4.56 -12.85
CA CYS A 50 -14.64 -4.66 -12.13
C CYS A 50 -15.29 -6.03 -12.42
N PRO A 51 -15.64 -6.84 -11.39
CA PRO A 51 -16.23 -8.17 -11.60
C PRO A 51 -17.65 -8.14 -12.17
N ARG A 52 -18.24 -6.95 -12.34
CA ARG A 52 -19.61 -6.78 -12.86
C ARG A 52 -19.66 -6.24 -14.28
N CYS A 53 -18.65 -5.48 -14.70
CA CYS A 53 -18.63 -4.83 -16.02
C CYS A 53 -17.30 -4.99 -16.74
N GLU A 54 -16.39 -5.81 -16.20
CA GLU A 54 -15.15 -6.34 -16.76
C GLU A 54 -14.09 -5.34 -17.22
N LYS A 55 -14.33 -4.05 -17.04
CA LYS A 55 -13.35 -3.03 -17.36
C LYS A 55 -12.65 -2.51 -16.11
N ASP A 56 -11.53 -1.88 -16.37
CA ASP A 56 -10.63 -1.41 -15.33
C ASP A 56 -11.21 -0.28 -14.49
N CYS A 57 -10.90 -0.38 -13.20
CA CYS A 57 -11.09 0.63 -12.18
C CYS A 57 -9.72 1.12 -11.76
N TYR A 58 -9.58 2.44 -11.70
CA TYR A 58 -8.37 3.13 -11.26
C TYR A 58 -8.61 3.72 -9.87
N LEU A 59 -7.54 3.89 -9.10
CA LEU A 59 -7.61 4.70 -7.89
C LEU A 59 -7.89 6.14 -8.28
N ALA A 60 -8.89 6.75 -7.63
CA ALA A 60 -9.18 8.16 -7.86
C ALA A 60 -8.08 9.01 -7.22
N ARG A 61 -7.67 10.08 -7.93
CA ARG A 61 -6.55 10.95 -7.54
C ARG A 61 -6.74 11.63 -6.18
N GLU A 62 -7.99 11.78 -5.74
CA GLU A 62 -8.39 12.50 -4.52
C GLU A 62 -8.96 11.57 -3.44
N ASP A 63 -8.98 10.25 -3.68
CA ASP A 63 -9.56 9.30 -2.72
C ASP A 63 -8.51 8.84 -1.71
N THR A 64 -8.45 9.56 -0.59
CA THR A 64 -7.62 9.25 0.58
C THR A 64 -7.94 7.87 1.19
N ARG A 65 -9.10 7.27 0.86
CA ARG A 65 -9.48 5.93 1.33
C ARG A 65 -8.89 4.82 0.46
N LEU A 66 -8.17 5.19 -0.61
CA LEU A 66 -7.52 4.30 -1.56
C LEU A 66 -8.47 3.19 -2.03
N ARG A 67 -9.63 3.58 -2.58
CA ARG A 67 -10.63 2.64 -3.05
C ARG A 67 -10.72 2.64 -4.56
N PHE A 68 -10.72 1.44 -5.13
CA PHE A 68 -11.23 1.24 -6.47
C PHE A 68 -12.75 1.37 -6.42
N ARG A 69 -13.31 2.19 -7.30
CA ARG A 69 -14.74 2.33 -7.46
C ARG A 69 -15.09 2.29 -8.94
N CYS A 70 -16.00 1.40 -9.30
CA CYS A 70 -16.52 1.40 -10.65
C CYS A 70 -17.42 2.63 -10.85
N GLN A 71 -17.09 3.48 -11.83
CA GLN A 71 -17.87 4.69 -12.14
C GLN A 71 -18.99 4.45 -13.15
N ARG A 72 -19.11 3.24 -13.68
CA ARG A 72 -20.01 2.95 -14.80
C ARG A 72 -21.45 2.69 -14.36
N GLN A 73 -22.39 2.95 -15.25
CA GLN A 73 -23.78 2.54 -15.04
C GLN A 73 -24.03 1.11 -15.53
N VAL A 74 -24.88 0.38 -14.83
CA VAL A 74 -25.31 -0.99 -15.10
C VAL A 74 -26.84 -1.03 -15.17
N LYS A 75 -27.40 -1.84 -16.08
CA LYS A 75 -28.85 -2.04 -16.15
C LYS A 75 -29.36 -2.73 -14.89
N VAL A 76 -30.50 -2.30 -14.39
CA VAL A 76 -31.19 -2.99 -13.29
C VAL A 76 -32.01 -4.14 -13.90
N PRO A 77 -31.81 -5.40 -13.45
CA PRO A 77 -32.53 -6.54 -13.98
C PRO A 77 -34.04 -6.32 -13.97
N LYS A 78 -34.72 -6.76 -15.03
CA LYS A 78 -36.19 -6.67 -15.19
C LYS A 78 -36.77 -5.24 -15.21
N THR A 79 -35.94 -4.21 -15.44
CA THR A 79 -36.42 -2.82 -15.60
C THR A 79 -35.70 -2.12 -16.75
N ARG A 80 -36.26 -1.01 -17.25
CA ARG A 80 -35.58 -0.11 -18.22
C ARG A 80 -34.57 0.83 -17.55
N LYS A 81 -34.43 0.79 -16.23
CA LYS A 81 -33.60 1.72 -15.45
C LYS A 81 -32.13 1.29 -15.43
N THR A 82 -31.23 2.26 -15.36
CA THR A 82 -29.81 2.06 -15.09
C THR A 82 -29.46 2.60 -13.70
N LYS A 83 -28.44 2.01 -13.06
CA LYS A 83 -27.88 2.49 -11.78
C LYS A 83 -26.37 2.49 -11.83
N LYS A 84 -25.72 3.28 -10.97
CA LYS A 84 -24.28 3.22 -10.80
C LYS A 84 -23.85 1.84 -10.31
N CYS A 85 -22.76 1.30 -10.86
CA CYS A 85 -22.16 0.07 -10.37
C CYS A 85 -21.77 0.24 -8.90
N SER A 86 -22.16 -0.72 -8.05
CA SER A 86 -21.87 -0.67 -6.62
C SER A 86 -20.54 -1.35 -6.27
N PHE A 87 -19.75 -1.77 -7.26
CA PHE A 87 -18.44 -2.37 -7.00
C PHE A 87 -17.50 -1.32 -6.41
N SER A 88 -16.98 -1.62 -5.21
CA SER A 88 -15.90 -0.88 -4.58
C SER A 88 -15.09 -1.77 -3.65
N VAL A 89 -13.77 -1.67 -3.71
CA VAL A 89 -12.84 -2.41 -2.86
C VAL A 89 -11.65 -1.51 -2.51
N THR A 90 -11.05 -1.72 -1.33
CA THR A 90 -9.84 -0.98 -0.92
C THR A 90 -8.59 -1.57 -1.58
N ALA A 91 -7.66 -0.72 -2.00
CA ALA A 91 -6.34 -1.12 -2.48
C ALA A 91 -5.44 -1.71 -1.39
N LYS A 92 -5.80 -1.51 -0.11
CA LYS A 92 -5.09 -2.14 1.02
C LYS A 92 -5.38 -3.65 1.16
N LYS A 93 -6.44 -4.17 0.51
CA LYS A 93 -6.85 -5.57 0.69
C LYS A 93 -5.84 -6.50 0.02
N GLY A 94 -5.33 -7.50 0.75
CA GLY A 94 -4.34 -8.44 0.24
C GLY A 94 -2.95 -7.85 0.01
N THR A 95 -2.64 -6.71 0.63
CA THR A 95 -1.34 -6.04 0.47
C THR A 95 -0.65 -5.85 1.82
N PHE A 96 0.56 -5.29 1.78
CA PHE A 96 1.33 -4.88 2.96
C PHE A 96 0.53 -3.97 3.92
N PHE A 97 -0.46 -3.23 3.40
CA PHE A 97 -1.29 -2.30 4.19
C PHE A 97 -2.60 -2.92 4.68
N GLU A 98 -2.83 -4.22 4.51
CA GLU A 98 -4.08 -4.86 4.94
C GLU A 98 -4.26 -4.76 6.46
N GLY A 99 -5.44 -4.34 6.91
CA GLY A 99 -5.73 -4.16 8.34
C GLY A 99 -5.02 -2.96 8.99
N CYS A 100 -4.19 -2.22 8.27
CA CYS A 100 -3.46 -1.08 8.79
C CYS A 100 -4.37 0.13 9.06
N HIS A 101 -4.39 0.58 10.32
CA HIS A 101 -5.07 1.79 10.76
C HIS A 101 -4.30 3.08 10.46
N LEU A 102 -2.97 3.01 10.34
CA LEU A 102 -2.17 4.14 9.88
C LEU A 102 -2.43 4.43 8.38
N ASP A 103 -2.28 5.68 8.00
CA ASP A 103 -2.26 6.11 6.61
C ASP A 103 -0.99 5.60 5.91
N VAL A 104 -1.11 5.39 4.60
CA VAL A 104 -0.02 4.83 3.78
C VAL A 104 1.28 5.65 3.87
N PRO A 105 1.25 7.00 3.78
CA PRO A 105 2.44 7.83 3.97
C PRO A 105 3.16 7.60 5.30
N THR A 106 2.42 7.55 6.41
CA THR A 106 3.02 7.34 7.74
C THR A 106 3.67 5.97 7.87
N VAL A 107 3.05 4.92 7.34
CA VAL A 107 3.65 3.58 7.32
C VAL A 107 4.92 3.57 6.47
N CYS A 108 4.90 4.17 5.29
CA CYS A 108 6.07 4.25 4.42
C CYS A 108 7.23 4.98 5.13
N ARG A 109 6.97 6.14 5.75
CA ARG A 109 7.97 6.86 6.56
C ARG A 109 8.47 6.03 7.73
N PHE A 110 7.57 5.32 8.42
CA PHE A 110 7.95 4.41 9.51
C PHE A 110 8.95 3.37 9.03
N VAL A 111 8.65 2.66 7.94
CA VAL A 111 9.51 1.61 7.37
C VAL A 111 10.86 2.21 6.94
N ALA A 112 10.85 3.37 6.28
CA ALA A 112 12.08 4.05 5.87
C ALA A 112 12.97 4.43 7.06
N CYS A 113 12.40 5.06 8.10
CA CYS A 113 13.15 5.36 9.32
C CYS A 113 13.64 4.07 10.01
N TRP A 114 12.79 3.04 10.07
CA TRP A 114 13.13 1.76 10.69
C TRP A 114 14.28 1.06 9.98
N LEU A 115 14.41 1.18 8.66
CA LEU A 115 15.52 0.63 7.88
C LEU A 115 16.78 1.50 7.96
N LEU A 116 16.65 2.81 7.80
CA LEU A 116 17.77 3.70 7.47
C LEU A 116 18.37 4.46 8.67
N VAL A 117 17.62 4.64 9.76
CA VAL A 117 18.12 5.36 10.95
C VAL A 117 18.93 4.40 11.83
N HIS A 118 20.11 4.79 12.27
CA HIS A 118 20.91 3.97 13.19
C HIS A 118 20.28 3.85 14.58
N HIS A 119 20.65 2.81 15.32
CA HIS A 119 20.21 2.67 16.71
C HIS A 119 20.86 3.75 17.60
N PRO A 120 20.15 4.25 18.63
CA PRO A 120 18.76 3.95 19.00
C PRO A 120 17.73 4.76 18.19
N LYS A 121 16.80 4.08 17.50
CA LYS A 121 15.80 4.74 16.61
C LYS A 121 14.40 4.93 17.20
N LYS A 122 14.10 4.32 18.36
CA LYS A 122 12.73 4.31 18.93
C LYS A 122 12.19 5.71 19.20
N ARG A 123 12.93 6.49 20.01
CA ARG A 123 12.50 7.84 20.40
C ARG A 123 12.35 8.75 19.17
N PHE A 124 13.36 8.74 18.29
CA PHE A 124 13.34 9.48 17.04
C PHE A 124 12.09 9.17 16.20
N ILE A 125 11.80 7.89 15.93
CA ILE A 125 10.65 7.51 15.11
C ILE A 125 9.32 7.89 15.77
N MET A 126 9.22 7.75 17.09
CA MET A 126 8.03 8.14 17.83
C MET A 126 7.78 9.65 17.75
N GLU A 127 8.81 10.47 17.90
CA GLU A 127 8.75 11.93 17.83
C GLU A 127 8.46 12.41 16.41
N GLU A 128 9.20 11.92 15.41
CA GLU A 128 9.05 12.36 14.02
C GLU A 128 7.69 11.97 13.40
N LEU A 129 7.17 10.79 13.75
CA LEU A 129 5.92 10.28 13.18
C LEU A 129 4.72 10.45 14.11
N GLN A 130 4.92 11.02 15.30
CA GLN A 130 3.88 11.20 16.33
C GLN A 130 3.13 9.90 16.64
N VAL A 131 3.87 8.78 16.68
CA VAL A 131 3.31 7.44 16.95
C VAL A 131 3.55 7.03 18.40
N SER A 132 2.60 6.27 18.96
CA SER A 132 2.73 5.75 20.32
C SER A 132 3.85 4.71 20.44
N SER A 133 4.37 4.51 21.66
CA SER A 133 5.34 3.44 21.95
C SER A 133 4.80 2.06 21.56
N ARG A 134 3.49 1.82 21.77
CA ARG A 134 2.84 0.57 21.37
C ARG A 134 2.87 0.40 19.85
N THR A 135 2.44 1.43 19.12
CA THR A 135 2.47 1.45 17.64
C THR A 135 3.88 1.20 17.12
N PHE A 136 4.90 1.81 17.71
CA PHE A 136 6.30 1.57 17.33
C PHE A 136 6.71 0.10 17.50
N VAL A 137 6.36 -0.51 18.64
CA VAL A 137 6.70 -1.92 18.93
C VAL A 137 5.98 -2.86 17.96
N ASP A 138 4.69 -2.63 17.72
CA ASP A 138 3.87 -3.44 16.81
C ASP A 138 4.45 -3.40 15.40
N TRP A 139 4.69 -2.20 14.87
CA TRP A 139 5.27 -2.02 13.53
C TRP A 139 6.70 -2.52 13.41
N SER A 140 7.52 -2.34 14.44
CA SER A 140 8.87 -2.90 14.47
C SER A 140 8.85 -4.43 14.41
N SER A 141 7.87 -5.07 15.07
CA SER A 141 7.72 -6.53 15.06
C SER A 141 7.22 -7.01 13.71
N PHE A 142 6.21 -6.34 13.15
CA PHE A 142 5.74 -6.61 11.79
C PHE A 142 6.85 -6.49 10.73
N CYS A 143 7.68 -5.44 10.79
CA CYS A 143 8.82 -5.28 9.88
C CYS A 143 9.81 -6.45 10.00
N ARG A 144 10.11 -6.91 11.22
CA ARG A 144 10.96 -8.09 11.46
C ARG A 144 10.34 -9.35 10.87
N GLU A 145 9.05 -9.59 11.08
CA GLU A 145 8.35 -10.76 10.52
C GLU A 145 8.41 -10.77 8.98
N VAL A 146 8.21 -9.62 8.34
CA VAL A 146 8.33 -9.47 6.88
C VAL A 146 9.75 -9.79 6.40
N CYS A 147 10.79 -9.26 7.07
CA CYS A 147 12.18 -9.58 6.76
C CYS A 147 12.49 -11.08 6.94
N MET A 148 12.04 -11.68 8.05
CA MET A 148 12.24 -13.11 8.32
C MET A 148 11.54 -14.00 7.29
N HIS A 149 10.30 -13.66 6.92
CA HIS A 149 9.58 -14.36 5.86
C HIS A 149 10.32 -14.26 4.52
N TYR A 150 10.87 -13.10 4.18
CA TYR A 150 11.65 -12.93 2.96
C TYR A 150 12.92 -13.79 2.94
N LEU A 151 13.64 -13.84 4.07
CA LEU A 151 14.85 -14.68 4.20
C LEU A 151 14.54 -16.17 4.08
N THR A 152 13.43 -16.63 4.68
CA THR A 152 13.03 -18.05 4.71
C THR A 152 12.30 -18.51 3.45
N SER A 153 11.68 -17.61 2.68
CA SER A 153 11.06 -17.95 1.39
C SER A 153 12.05 -18.05 0.23
N ARG A 154 13.32 -17.69 0.47
CA ARG A 154 14.43 -17.80 -0.49
C ARG A 154 15.40 -18.96 -0.21
N SER A 155 15.22 -19.67 0.90
CA SER A 155 15.90 -20.94 1.22
C SER A 155 15.07 -22.13 0.76
#